data_AF-A0A7L2L686-F1
#
_entry.id   AF-A0A7L2L686-F1
#
_cell.length_a   1.000
_cell.length_b   1.000
_cell.length_c   1.000
_cell.angle_alpha   90.00
_cell.angle_beta   90.00
_cell.angle_gamma   90.00
#
_symmetry.space_group_name_H-M   'P 1'
#
loop_
_entity.id
_entity.type
_entity.pdbx_description
1 polymer ?
#
loop_
_entity_poly.entity_id
_entity_poly.type
_entity_poly.pdbx_seq_one_letter_code
_entity_poly.pdbx_strand_id
1 'polypeptide(L)'
;SWSSRWVESKHKPDYGRFVLTAGKFYGDADKDKGIQTSQDARFYALSSRFEPFSNRDKTLVVQFTVKHEQNIDCGGGYVKLFPASLNQEDMHGDSEYNIMFGGCFILFFSPFKVISTPFFDSLCYFYPPGPDICGPGTKKVHVIFNYKGKNVLINKDIRCKV
;
A
#
# COMPACT_ATOMS: atom_id res chain seq x y z
N SER A 1 5.34 -12.67 -15.14
CA SER A 1 6.21 -11.66 -14.49
C SER A 1 5.57 -11.17 -13.20
N TRP A 2 6.20 -10.26 -12.45
CA TRP A 2 5.47 -9.40 -11.50
C TRP A 2 4.60 -8.38 -12.27
N SER A 3 5.18 -7.75 -13.29
CA SER A 3 4.55 -6.76 -14.19
C SER A 3 3.36 -7.27 -15.02
N SER A 4 3.02 -8.56 -14.93
CA SER A 4 1.82 -9.15 -15.54
C SER A 4 0.68 -9.38 -14.53
N ARG A 5 0.86 -8.98 -13.27
CA ARG A 5 -0.19 -8.95 -12.23
C ARG A 5 -0.50 -7.54 -11.74
N TRP A 6 0.46 -6.63 -11.89
CA TRP A 6 0.37 -5.24 -11.45
C TRP A 6 0.07 -4.30 -12.61
N VAL A 7 -0.85 -3.36 -12.40
CA VAL A 7 -1.33 -2.35 -13.34
C VAL A 7 -1.07 -0.97 -12.75
N GLU A 8 -0.33 -0.14 -13.49
CA GLU A 8 -0.12 1.28 -13.18
C GLU A 8 -1.35 2.10 -13.59
N SER A 9 -1.76 3.05 -12.74
CA SER A 9 -2.82 4.01 -13.08
C SER A 9 -2.33 5.01 -14.13
N LYS A 10 -3.25 5.42 -15.01
CA LYS A 10 -3.07 6.44 -16.05
C LYS A 10 -3.79 7.75 -15.71
N HIS A 11 -4.48 7.81 -14.56
CA HIS A 11 -5.24 8.98 -14.09
C HIS A 11 -4.40 10.28 -14.04
N LYS A 12 -3.08 10.17 -13.83
CA LYS A 12 -2.13 11.26 -14.03
C LYS A 12 -0.96 10.80 -14.92
N PRO A 13 -0.44 11.67 -15.80
CA PRO A 13 0.73 11.38 -16.62
C PRO A 13 2.06 11.43 -15.84
N ASP A 14 2.03 11.91 -14.59
CA ASP A 14 3.20 12.28 -13.79
C ASP A 14 3.49 11.34 -12.60
N TYR A 15 2.78 10.20 -12.51
CA TYR A 15 3.03 9.17 -11.50
C TYR A 15 4.48 8.65 -11.55
N GLY A 16 5.02 8.35 -10.37
CA GLY A 16 6.34 7.76 -10.21
C GLY A 16 6.39 6.29 -10.62
N ARG A 17 7.54 5.85 -11.12
CA ARG A 17 7.75 4.50 -11.61
C ARG A 17 8.20 3.52 -10.53
N PHE A 18 7.74 2.29 -10.69
CA PHE A 18 8.06 1.18 -9.81
C PHE A 18 9.15 0.28 -10.42
N VAL A 19 10.12 -0.12 -9.60
CA VAL A 19 11.23 -1.02 -10.00
C VAL A 19 11.29 -2.26 -9.13
N LEU A 20 11.57 -3.43 -9.73
CA LEU A 20 11.82 -4.66 -8.97
C LEU A 20 13.31 -4.74 -8.60
N THR A 21 13.61 -4.74 -7.31
CA THR A 21 14.98 -4.77 -6.76
C THR A 21 14.96 -5.33 -5.34
N ALA A 22 16.12 -5.67 -4.77
CA ALA A 22 16.29 -5.96 -3.34
C ALA A 22 16.90 -4.77 -2.56
N GLY A 23 17.27 -3.69 -3.27
CA GLY A 23 18.00 -2.53 -2.74
C GLY A 23 19.51 -2.79 -2.60
N LYS A 24 20.20 -1.88 -1.93
CA LYS A 24 21.63 -1.93 -1.58
C LYS A 24 21.95 -2.98 -0.51
N PHE A 25 21.02 -3.24 0.41
CA PHE A 25 21.22 -4.16 1.54
C PHE A 25 20.05 -5.13 1.69
N TYR A 26 20.33 -6.42 1.73
CA TYR A 26 19.35 -7.51 1.79
C TYR A 26 19.94 -8.69 2.57
N GLY A 27 19.07 -9.54 3.12
CA GLY A 27 19.47 -10.85 3.65
C GLY A 27 19.59 -11.89 2.54
N ASP A 28 18.73 -11.80 1.52
CA ASP A 28 18.70 -12.70 0.37
C ASP A 28 18.33 -11.95 -0.92
N ALA A 29 19.26 -11.92 -1.87
CA ALA A 29 19.14 -11.12 -3.10
C ALA A 29 17.97 -11.50 -4.02
N ASP A 30 17.36 -12.67 -3.83
CA ASP A 30 16.22 -13.15 -4.61
C ASP A 30 14.90 -13.15 -3.83
N LYS A 31 14.91 -13.47 -2.53
CA LYS A 31 13.70 -13.46 -1.68
C LYS A 31 13.31 -12.05 -1.22
N ASP A 32 14.27 -11.15 -1.04
CA ASP A 32 14.00 -9.76 -0.64
C ASP A 32 13.66 -8.86 -1.85
N LYS A 33 13.56 -9.43 -3.06
CA LYS A 33 13.11 -8.68 -4.24
C LYS A 33 11.68 -8.20 -4.06
N GLY A 34 11.49 -6.91 -4.24
CA GLY A 34 10.23 -6.21 -4.04
C GLY A 34 10.10 -5.02 -4.97
N ILE A 35 8.89 -4.47 -5.04
CA ILE A 35 8.58 -3.30 -5.84
C ILE A 35 8.93 -2.03 -5.04
N GLN A 36 10.00 -1.34 -5.43
CA GLN A 36 10.48 -0.10 -4.82
C GLN A 36 10.04 1.12 -5.66
N THR A 37 9.80 2.25 -5.00
CA THR A 37 9.56 3.57 -5.59
C THR A 37 10.87 4.18 -6.10
N SER A 38 10.97 4.55 -7.39
CA SER A 38 12.26 4.95 -8.00
C SER A 38 12.48 6.45 -8.22
N GLN A 39 11.59 7.31 -7.71
CA GLN A 39 11.59 8.77 -7.96
C GLN A 39 11.10 9.57 -6.74
N ASP A 40 11.85 10.58 -6.32
CA ASP A 40 11.49 11.42 -5.18
C ASP A 40 10.33 12.38 -5.52
N ALA A 41 9.58 12.77 -4.48
CA ALA A 41 8.45 13.70 -4.56
C ALA A 41 7.34 13.34 -5.59
N ARG A 42 7.17 12.05 -5.90
CA ARG A 42 6.11 11.54 -6.79
C ARG A 42 4.95 10.89 -6.06
N PHE A 43 3.76 11.05 -6.62
CA PHE A 43 2.60 10.17 -6.35
C PHE A 43 2.86 8.80 -6.97
N TYR A 44 2.33 7.73 -6.36
CA TYR A 44 2.35 6.40 -6.97
C TYR A 44 1.01 5.69 -6.87
N ALA A 45 0.66 4.97 -7.94
CA ALA A 45 -0.63 4.32 -8.10
C ALA A 45 -0.45 2.99 -8.85
N LEU A 46 -0.26 1.89 -8.10
CA LEU A 46 -0.06 0.54 -8.65
C LEU A 46 -0.99 -0.48 -7.98
N SER A 47 -1.65 -1.29 -8.81
CA SER A 47 -2.75 -2.16 -8.40
C SER A 47 -2.59 -3.60 -8.90
N SER A 48 -2.88 -4.57 -8.04
CA SER A 48 -3.03 -5.98 -8.44
C SER A 48 -4.50 -6.35 -8.36
N ARG A 49 -4.94 -7.28 -9.22
CA ARG A 49 -6.29 -7.86 -9.15
C ARG A 49 -6.24 -9.33 -8.72
N PHE A 50 -7.38 -9.79 -8.21
CA PHE A 50 -7.64 -11.04 -7.51
C PHE A 50 -9.05 -11.56 -7.84
N GLU A 51 -9.33 -12.79 -7.40
CA GLU A 51 -10.69 -13.34 -7.38
C GLU A 51 -11.52 -12.63 -6.29
N PRO A 52 -12.65 -11.96 -6.62
CA PRO A 52 -13.48 -11.29 -5.63
C PRO A 52 -14.16 -12.28 -4.66
N PHE A 53 -14.14 -11.95 -3.38
CA PHE A 53 -14.78 -12.71 -2.29
C PHE A 53 -15.44 -11.73 -1.31
N SER A 54 -16.02 -12.23 -0.21
CA SER A 54 -16.44 -11.40 0.94
C SER A 54 -15.93 -11.97 2.26
N ASN A 55 -15.51 -11.09 3.17
CA ASN A 55 -15.17 -11.42 4.56
C ASN A 55 -16.38 -11.34 5.51
N ARG A 56 -17.61 -11.29 4.98
CA ARG A 56 -18.80 -11.41 5.82
C ARG A 56 -18.70 -12.70 6.65
N ASP A 57 -18.93 -12.56 7.95
CA ASP A 57 -18.90 -13.65 8.94
C ASP A 57 -17.53 -14.40 8.99
N LYS A 58 -16.44 -13.75 8.56
CA LYS A 58 -15.06 -14.28 8.52
C LYS A 58 -14.02 -13.23 8.95
N THR A 59 -12.93 -13.70 9.54
CA THR A 59 -11.74 -12.86 9.82
C THR A 59 -11.04 -12.45 8.52
N LEU A 60 -10.55 -11.21 8.48
CA LEU A 60 -9.62 -10.66 7.46
C LEU A 60 -8.27 -10.36 8.13
N VAL A 61 -7.15 -10.72 7.50
CA VAL A 61 -5.79 -10.47 8.02
C VAL A 61 -4.87 -9.87 6.95
N VAL A 62 -4.83 -8.53 6.82
CA VAL A 62 -3.93 -7.86 5.86
C VAL A 62 -2.49 -7.87 6.38
N GLN A 63 -1.55 -8.40 5.60
CA GLN A 63 -0.13 -8.47 5.97
C GLN A 63 0.78 -8.21 4.78
N PHE A 64 1.79 -7.35 4.96
CA PHE A 64 2.78 -6.99 3.94
C PHE A 64 4.18 -6.75 4.54
N THR A 65 5.23 -6.74 3.70
CA THR A 65 6.65 -6.63 4.13
C THR A 65 7.35 -5.43 3.50
N VAL A 66 8.26 -4.83 4.27
CA VAL A 66 8.38 -3.37 4.28
C VAL A 66 9.71 -2.84 4.96
N LYS A 67 10.58 -2.05 4.28
CA LYS A 67 11.98 -1.61 4.61
C LYS A 67 12.39 -0.22 3.99
N HIS A 68 12.71 0.84 4.78
CA HIS A 68 13.22 2.16 4.32
C HIS A 68 14.72 2.03 4.12
N GLU A 69 15.18 1.99 2.87
CA GLU A 69 16.62 2.05 2.59
C GLU A 69 17.12 3.50 2.40
N GLN A 70 16.22 4.40 2.00
CA GLN A 70 16.41 5.84 2.11
C GLN A 70 15.90 6.33 3.48
N ASN A 71 16.64 7.23 4.13
CA ASN A 71 16.12 8.00 5.25
C ASN A 71 14.99 8.90 4.72
N ILE A 72 13.72 8.55 4.95
CA ILE A 72 12.60 9.33 4.45
C ILE A 72 12.24 10.46 5.42
N ASP A 73 12.13 11.68 4.90
CA ASP A 73 11.63 12.82 5.68
C ASP A 73 10.10 12.90 5.66
N CYS A 74 9.47 12.48 4.55
CA CYS A 74 8.03 12.50 4.35
C CYS A 74 7.57 11.38 3.38
N GLY A 75 6.56 10.60 3.76
CA GLY A 75 5.96 9.58 2.89
C GLY A 75 4.85 8.73 3.51
N GLY A 76 3.98 8.20 2.66
CA GLY A 76 3.02 7.15 3.02
C GLY A 76 3.69 5.76 3.08
N GLY A 77 2.97 4.77 3.63
CA GLY A 77 3.49 3.43 3.88
C GLY A 77 2.40 2.36 3.99
N TYR A 78 1.40 2.41 3.12
CA TYR A 78 0.14 1.69 3.30
C TYR A 78 -0.42 1.03 2.05
N VAL A 79 -1.36 0.12 2.30
CA VAL A 79 -2.23 -0.47 1.29
C VAL A 79 -3.65 0.05 1.44
N LYS A 80 -4.38 0.07 0.32
CA LYS A 80 -5.83 0.21 0.28
C LYS A 80 -6.43 -1.12 -0.23
N LEU A 81 -7.68 -1.40 0.14
CA LEU A 81 -8.48 -2.52 -0.37
C LEU A 81 -9.75 -1.96 -1.00
N PHE A 82 -10.05 -2.37 -2.23
CA PHE A 82 -11.10 -1.77 -3.05
C PHE A 82 -12.23 -2.76 -3.35
N PRO A 83 -13.43 -2.28 -3.72
CA PRO A 83 -14.44 -3.12 -4.36
C PRO A 83 -13.97 -3.56 -5.76
N ALA A 84 -14.48 -4.71 -6.23
CA ALA A 84 -14.12 -5.26 -7.55
C ALA A 84 -14.48 -4.35 -8.74
N SER A 85 -15.36 -3.35 -8.51
CA SER A 85 -15.77 -2.30 -9.46
C SER A 85 -14.69 -1.24 -9.75
N LEU A 86 -13.56 -1.23 -9.04
CA LEU A 86 -12.46 -0.29 -9.32
C LEU A 86 -11.96 -0.44 -10.77
N ASN A 87 -11.92 0.67 -11.51
CA ASN A 87 -11.08 0.80 -12.70
C ASN A 87 -9.62 1.02 -12.26
N GLN A 88 -8.75 0.05 -12.55
CA GLN A 88 -7.33 0.12 -12.19
C GLN A 88 -6.56 1.18 -12.98
N GLU A 89 -6.99 1.50 -14.20
CA GLU A 89 -6.31 2.50 -15.03
C GLU A 89 -6.67 3.95 -14.65
N ASP A 90 -7.73 4.16 -13.87
CA ASP A 90 -8.18 5.49 -13.40
C ASP A 90 -8.02 5.67 -11.87
N MET A 91 -7.28 4.78 -11.23
CA MET A 91 -7.14 4.77 -9.77
C MET A 91 -6.35 5.98 -9.24
N HIS A 92 -6.90 6.67 -8.25
CA HIS A 92 -6.35 7.89 -7.64
C HIS A 92 -6.61 7.97 -6.12
N GLY A 93 -6.37 9.14 -5.51
CA GLY A 93 -6.43 9.33 -4.06
C GLY A 93 -7.83 9.18 -3.48
N ASP A 94 -8.79 9.74 -4.21
CA ASP A 94 -10.20 9.87 -3.83
C ASP A 94 -11.07 8.71 -4.33
N SER A 95 -10.48 7.76 -5.07
CA SER A 95 -11.15 6.53 -5.50
C SER A 95 -11.65 5.73 -4.28
N GLU A 96 -12.91 5.31 -4.32
CA GLU A 96 -13.58 4.66 -3.19
C GLU A 96 -12.92 3.32 -2.82
N TYR A 97 -12.43 3.23 -1.58
CA TYR A 97 -11.85 2.04 -0.99
C TYR A 97 -12.69 1.55 0.20
N ASN A 98 -12.65 0.26 0.48
CA ASN A 98 -13.30 -0.38 1.62
C ASN A 98 -12.49 -0.18 2.91
N ILE A 99 -11.17 -0.39 2.83
CA ILE A 99 -10.23 -0.33 3.97
C ILE A 99 -8.92 0.31 3.51
N MET A 100 -8.32 1.14 4.35
CA MET A 100 -6.92 1.59 4.20
C MET A 100 -6.14 1.19 5.46
N PHE A 101 -4.99 0.56 5.28
CA PHE A 101 -4.18 0.00 6.36
C PHE A 101 -2.67 0.14 6.09
N GLY A 102 -1.95 0.72 7.05
CA GLY A 102 -0.49 0.82 7.04
C GLY A 102 -0.01 2.13 7.65
N GLY A 103 1.23 2.50 7.35
CA GLY A 103 1.88 3.71 7.87
C GLY A 103 3.25 3.41 8.46
N CYS A 104 4.23 4.27 8.15
CA CYS A 104 5.64 4.16 8.55
C CYS A 104 6.20 2.72 8.57
N PHE A 105 5.92 2.01 7.48
CA PHE A 105 6.61 0.82 6.99
C PHE A 105 6.50 0.84 5.43
N ILE A 106 7.42 0.23 4.67
CA ILE A 106 7.98 0.75 3.40
C ILE A 106 8.18 -0.27 2.25
N LEU A 107 7.53 -0.20 1.09
CA LEU A 107 7.43 -1.36 0.16
C LEU A 107 8.72 -2.15 -0.18
N PHE A 108 8.75 -3.43 0.18
CA PHE A 108 9.45 -4.49 -0.58
C PHE A 108 8.54 -5.73 -0.63
N PHE A 109 7.95 -6.00 -1.81
CA PHE A 109 6.98 -7.07 -2.07
C PHE A 109 7.57 -8.50 -2.10
N SER A 110 8.10 -8.99 -0.97
CA SER A 110 8.10 -10.43 -0.71
C SER A 110 6.64 -10.91 -0.48
N PRO A 111 6.28 -12.19 -0.69
CA PRO A 111 4.94 -12.55 -1.14
C PRO A 111 3.83 -12.18 -0.16
N PHE A 112 2.93 -11.31 -0.62
CA PHE A 112 1.72 -10.93 0.09
C PHE A 112 0.89 -12.16 0.42
N LYS A 113 0.64 -12.36 1.72
CA LYS A 113 -0.14 -13.48 2.22
C LYS A 113 -1.13 -12.97 3.26
N VAL A 114 -2.34 -12.65 2.80
CA VAL A 114 -3.46 -12.48 3.72
C VAL A 114 -3.82 -13.84 4.31
N ILE A 115 -3.77 -13.92 5.65
CA ILE A 115 -4.05 -15.16 6.39
C ILE A 115 -5.54 -15.19 6.78
N SER A 116 -6.38 -15.25 5.74
CA SER A 116 -7.77 -15.69 5.83
C SER A 116 -8.05 -16.65 4.68
N THR A 117 -8.84 -17.69 4.93
CA THR A 117 -9.14 -18.73 3.94
C THR A 117 -10.13 -18.26 2.87
N PRO A 118 -9.83 -18.50 1.59
CA PRO A 118 -8.58 -18.21 0.87
C PRO A 118 -8.57 -16.78 0.31
N PHE A 119 -7.37 -16.21 0.16
CA PHE A 119 -6.99 -15.06 -0.68
C PHE A 119 -7.72 -13.71 -0.49
N PHE A 120 -6.93 -12.66 -0.23
CA PHE A 120 -7.33 -11.25 -0.26
C PHE A 120 -6.29 -10.45 -1.03
N ASP A 121 -6.72 -9.25 -1.42
CA ASP A 121 -6.01 -8.27 -2.22
C ASP A 121 -4.94 -7.53 -1.42
N SER A 122 -4.08 -6.81 -2.14
CA SER A 122 -3.53 -5.56 -1.65
C SER A 122 -3.16 -4.64 -2.79
N LEU A 123 -3.46 -3.36 -2.61
CA LEU A 123 -3.22 -2.31 -3.59
C LEU A 123 -2.35 -1.24 -2.97
N CYS A 124 -1.27 -0.83 -3.64
CA CYS A 124 -0.34 0.16 -3.12
C CYS A 124 -0.57 1.52 -3.76
N TYR A 125 -1.06 2.44 -2.93
CA TYR A 125 -1.34 3.81 -3.30
C TYR A 125 -0.53 4.74 -2.39
N PHE A 126 0.43 5.47 -2.94
CA PHE A 126 1.32 6.35 -2.17
C PHE A 126 0.99 7.81 -2.49
N TYR A 127 0.59 8.52 -1.44
CA TYR A 127 -0.12 9.80 -1.45
C TYR A 127 0.73 10.90 -0.84
N PRO A 128 0.52 12.15 -1.28
CA PRO A 128 0.07 13.19 -0.33
C PRO A 128 -1.26 13.83 -0.78
N PRO A 129 -2.04 14.47 0.11
CA PRO A 129 -1.66 15.00 1.42
C PRO A 129 -2.23 14.19 2.59
N GLY A 130 -1.35 13.68 3.45
CA GLY A 130 -1.71 12.87 4.61
C GLY A 130 -0.55 11.95 4.99
N PRO A 131 0.50 12.48 5.65
CA PRO A 131 1.71 11.72 5.94
C PRO A 131 1.58 10.86 7.21
N ASP A 132 1.82 9.56 7.09
CA ASP A 132 2.12 8.69 8.24
C ASP A 132 3.52 8.96 8.79
N ILE A 133 4.46 9.38 7.92
CA ILE A 133 5.73 10.01 8.28
C ILE A 133 5.79 11.40 7.66
N CYS A 134 5.94 12.43 8.47
CA CYS A 134 6.47 13.74 8.08
C CYS A 134 7.12 14.39 9.31
N GLY A 135 8.46 14.49 9.27
CA GLY A 135 9.26 15.02 10.36
C GLY A 135 9.08 14.24 11.69
N PRO A 136 9.36 14.88 12.85
CA PRO A 136 9.31 14.21 14.15
C PRO A 136 7.89 14.01 14.71
N GLY A 137 6.87 14.72 14.20
CA GLY A 137 5.54 14.81 14.82
C GLY A 137 4.49 13.82 14.31
N THR A 138 4.67 13.23 13.13
CA THR A 138 3.74 12.24 12.55
C THR A 138 4.48 10.93 12.30
N LYS A 139 4.09 9.88 13.04
CA LYS A 139 4.63 8.50 13.00
C LYS A 139 3.55 7.48 13.40
N LYS A 140 2.49 7.39 12.59
CA LYS A 140 1.26 6.66 12.94
C LYS A 140 0.95 5.52 11.97
N VAL A 141 0.18 4.53 12.43
CA VAL A 141 -0.49 3.55 11.57
C VAL A 141 -1.91 4.05 11.28
N HIS A 142 -2.18 4.45 10.05
CA HIS A 142 -3.53 4.57 9.54
C HIS A 142 -4.25 3.20 9.51
N VAL A 143 -5.36 3.13 10.23
CA VAL A 143 -6.39 2.09 10.06
C VAL A 143 -7.71 2.83 9.82
N ILE A 144 -8.25 2.69 8.61
CA ILE A 144 -9.41 3.45 8.15
C ILE A 144 -10.39 2.49 7.47
N PHE A 145 -11.67 2.58 7.83
CA PHE A 145 -12.77 1.80 7.23
C PHE A 145 -13.76 2.72 6.55
N ASN A 146 -14.15 2.44 5.31
CA ASN A 146 -15.33 3.10 4.72
C ASN A 146 -16.59 2.48 5.32
N TYR A 147 -17.45 3.34 5.88
CA TYR A 147 -18.76 2.97 6.38
C TYR A 147 -19.77 4.04 6.02
N LYS A 148 -20.83 3.65 5.29
CA LYS A 148 -21.90 4.55 4.81
C LYS A 148 -21.36 5.77 4.03
N GLY A 149 -20.39 5.55 3.15
CA GLY A 149 -19.79 6.60 2.31
C GLY A 149 -18.88 7.57 3.08
N LYS A 150 -18.39 7.17 4.26
CA LYS A 150 -17.45 7.96 5.06
C LYS A 150 -16.26 7.11 5.48
N ASN A 151 -15.06 7.64 5.27
CA ASN A 151 -13.81 7.03 5.71
C ASN A 151 -13.60 7.31 7.21
N VAL A 152 -13.85 6.32 8.06
CA VAL A 152 -13.76 6.41 9.52
C VAL A 152 -12.38 5.96 9.97
N LEU A 153 -11.63 6.87 10.59
CA LEU A 153 -10.31 6.60 11.17
C LEU A 153 -10.45 5.91 12.54
N ILE A 154 -9.45 5.12 12.93
CA ILE A 154 -9.36 4.53 14.26
C ILE A 154 -9.10 5.59 15.36
N ASN A 155 -9.85 5.50 16.47
CA ASN A 155 -9.71 6.42 17.63
C ASN A 155 -8.46 6.15 18.50
N LYS A 156 -7.56 5.24 18.11
CA LYS A 156 -6.36 4.86 18.87
C LYS A 156 -5.11 5.32 18.11
N ASP A 157 -4.23 6.04 18.80
CA ASP A 157 -2.92 6.37 18.25
C ASP A 157 -1.99 5.14 18.31
N ILE A 158 -1.66 4.59 17.15
CA ILE A 158 -0.77 3.44 17.02
C ILE A 158 0.55 3.97 16.46
N ARG A 159 1.58 4.04 17.32
CA ARG A 159 2.93 4.44 16.90
C ARG A 159 3.57 3.36 16.04
N CYS A 160 4.20 3.78 14.95
CA CYS A 160 5.06 2.90 14.16
C CYS A 160 6.45 2.76 14.77
N LYS A 161 7.21 1.79 14.24
CA LYS A 161 8.66 1.76 14.40
C LYS A 161 9.30 2.74 13.39
N VAL A 162 10.55 3.07 13.62
CA VAL A 162 11.44 3.89 12.78
C VAL A 162 12.64 3.04 12.45
#